data_AF-A0A7C7JIK3-F1
#
_entry.id   AF-A0A7C7JIK3-F1
#
_cell.length_a   1.000
_cell.length_b   1.000
_cell.length_c   1.000
_cell.angle_alpha   90.00
_cell.angle_beta   90.00
_cell.angle_gamma   90.00
#
_symmetry.space_group_name_H-M   'P 1'
#
loop_
_entity.id
_entity.type
_entity.pdbx_description
1 polymer ?
#
loop_
_entity_poly.entity_id
_entity_poly.type
_entity_poly.pdbx_seq_one_letter_code
_entity_poly.pdbx_strand_id
1 'polypeptide(L)'
;HIEDKKLVTDSLSEDGIEIISLSEDQISHFAGNMLEVASTLDNTPRIIMSISAHQALNDSQIESLSKYGKIISIPLDVIEACGGGSARCMMAEIHLPDTK
;
A
#
# COMPACT_ATOMS: atom_id res chain seq x y z
N HIS A 1 -21.84 -8.54 -1.47
CA HIS A 1 -22.71 -9.21 -0.48
C HIS A 1 -21.84 -9.90 0.58
N ILE A 2 -22.38 -10.27 1.76
CA ILE A 2 -21.58 -10.89 2.83
C ILE A 2 -20.96 -12.22 2.38
N GLU A 3 -21.70 -13.00 1.60
CA GLU A 3 -21.24 -14.26 1.01
C GLU A 3 -20.04 -14.04 0.07
N ASP A 4 -20.11 -13.05 -0.83
CA ASP A 4 -18.98 -12.70 -1.72
C ASP A 4 -17.74 -12.31 -0.92
N LYS A 5 -17.89 -11.50 0.14
CA LYS A 5 -16.76 -11.09 0.99
C LYS A 5 -16.09 -12.30 1.62
N LYS A 6 -16.89 -13.24 2.13
CA LYS A 6 -16.37 -14.46 2.74
C LYS A 6 -15.62 -15.30 1.72
N LEU A 7 -16.19 -15.54 0.55
CA LEU A 7 -15.54 -16.32 -0.52
C LEU A 7 -14.18 -15.72 -0.91
N VAL A 8 -14.08 -14.41 -1.06
CA VAL A 8 -12.81 -13.73 -1.37
C VAL A 8 -11.81 -13.86 -0.21
N THR A 9 -12.25 -13.65 1.02
CA THR A 9 -11.39 -13.71 2.21
C THR A 9 -10.83 -15.11 2.42
N ASP A 10 -11.69 -16.13 2.26
CA ASP A 10 -11.32 -17.54 2.40
C ASP A 10 -10.30 -17.93 1.32
N SER A 11 -10.56 -17.58 0.05
CA SER A 11 -9.63 -17.85 -1.06
C SER A 11 -8.25 -17.21 -0.88
N LEU A 12 -8.19 -15.94 -0.47
CA LEU A 12 -6.92 -15.25 -0.22
C LEU A 12 -6.17 -15.90 0.96
N SER A 13 -6.90 -16.31 2.00
CA SER A 13 -6.31 -16.97 3.16
C SER A 13 -5.77 -18.37 2.83
N GLU A 14 -6.46 -19.12 1.97
CA GLU A 14 -6.01 -20.44 1.46
C GLU A 14 -4.70 -20.32 0.66
N ASP A 15 -4.52 -19.21 -0.07
CA ASP A 15 -3.28 -18.88 -0.79
C ASP A 15 -2.16 -18.33 0.14
N GLY A 16 -2.42 -18.23 1.44
CA GLY A 16 -1.46 -17.73 2.43
C GLY A 16 -1.21 -16.23 2.36
N ILE A 17 -2.13 -15.46 1.75
CA ILE A 17 -2.03 -14.01 1.61
C ILE A 17 -2.48 -13.35 2.92
N GLU A 18 -1.62 -12.52 3.52
CA GLU A 18 -1.98 -11.74 4.71
C GLU A 18 -3.00 -10.65 4.33
N ILE A 19 -4.13 -10.62 5.03
CA ILE A 19 -5.20 -9.64 4.79
C ILE A 19 -5.12 -8.53 5.83
N ILE A 20 -4.77 -7.33 5.39
CA ILE A 20 -4.80 -6.12 6.22
C ILE A 20 -6.08 -5.36 5.92
N SER A 21 -7.04 -5.39 6.85
CA SER A 21 -8.32 -4.68 6.70
C SER A 21 -8.14 -3.18 6.91
N LEU A 22 -8.77 -2.37 6.08
CA LEU A 22 -8.82 -0.91 6.22
C LEU A 22 -10.22 -0.46 6.60
N SER A 23 -10.32 0.58 7.44
CA SER A 23 -11.58 1.28 7.70
C SER A 23 -11.94 2.23 6.56
N GLU A 24 -13.19 2.68 6.50
CA GLU A 24 -13.61 3.70 5.53
C GLU A 24 -12.84 5.01 5.67
N ASP A 25 -12.51 5.39 6.91
CA ASP A 25 -11.69 6.57 7.22
C ASP A 25 -10.24 6.38 6.73
N GLN A 26 -9.66 5.19 6.87
CA GLN A 26 -8.34 4.91 6.32
C GLN A 26 -8.34 4.97 4.79
N ILE A 27 -9.42 4.49 4.17
CA ILE A 27 -9.60 4.57 2.72
C ILE A 27 -9.71 6.03 2.25
N SER A 28 -10.44 6.89 2.98
CA SER A 28 -10.56 8.31 2.63
C SER A 28 -9.23 9.06 2.74
N HIS A 29 -8.30 8.58 3.56
CA HIS A 29 -6.92 9.05 3.67
C HIS A 29 -5.92 8.28 2.78
N PHE A 30 -6.42 7.60 1.73
CA PHE A 30 -5.61 6.91 0.73
C PHE A 30 -4.72 5.77 1.27
N ALA A 31 -5.03 5.19 2.43
CA ALA A 31 -4.25 4.10 3.02
C ALA A 31 -4.17 2.83 2.13
N GLY A 32 -5.07 2.67 1.16
CA GLY A 32 -5.00 1.60 0.16
C GLY A 32 -4.19 1.95 -1.10
N ASN A 33 -3.77 3.21 -1.29
CA ASN A 33 -3.08 3.68 -2.49
C ASN A 33 -1.55 3.64 -2.35
N MET A 34 -1.05 2.54 -1.79
CA MET A 34 0.37 2.30 -1.53
C MET A 34 0.99 1.48 -2.68
N LEU A 35 2.30 1.58 -2.87
CA LEU A 35 3.01 0.75 -3.85
C LEU A 35 4.31 0.23 -3.25
N GLU A 36 4.55 -1.07 -3.41
CA GLU A 36 5.84 -1.67 -3.11
C GLU A 36 6.79 -1.48 -4.31
N VAL A 37 8.02 -1.04 -4.02
CA VAL A 37 9.07 -0.90 -5.03
C VAL A 37 10.35 -1.60 -4.57
N ALA A 38 11.04 -2.23 -5.51
CA ALA A 38 12.35 -2.81 -5.25
C ALA A 38 13.39 -1.72 -4.95
N SER A 39 14.37 -2.03 -4.09
CA SER A 39 15.47 -1.12 -3.78
C SER A 39 16.82 -1.79 -4.00
N THR A 40 17.70 -1.13 -4.74
CA THR A 40 19.08 -1.59 -4.97
C THR A 40 20.06 -1.13 -3.87
N LEU A 41 19.60 -0.29 -2.93
CA LEU A 41 20.45 0.25 -1.86
C LEU A 41 20.82 -0.81 -0.81
N ASP A 42 19.83 -1.60 -0.39
CA ASP A 42 19.97 -2.60 0.67
C ASP A 42 19.16 -3.88 0.41
N ASN A 43 18.64 -4.06 -0.82
CA ASN A 43 17.77 -5.17 -1.24
C ASN A 43 16.51 -5.35 -0.37
N THR A 44 16.14 -4.37 0.45
CA THR A 44 14.88 -4.39 1.19
C THR A 44 13.82 -3.65 0.36
N PRO A 45 12.62 -4.22 0.11
CA PRO A 45 11.55 -3.49 -0.56
C PRO A 45 11.17 -2.19 0.17
N ARG A 46 10.62 -1.23 -0.56
CA ARG A 46 10.06 0.00 0.02
C ARG A 46 8.57 0.04 -0.22
N ILE A 47 7.82 0.31 0.83
CA ILE A 47 6.37 0.53 0.74
C ILE A 47 6.16 2.04 0.73
N ILE A 48 5.81 2.57 -0.43
CA ILE A 48 5.64 4.01 -0.65
C ILE A 48 4.18 4.39 -0.42
N MET A 49 3.95 5.41 0.39
CA MET A 49 2.62 5.94 0.69
C MET A 49 2.67 7.45 0.99
N SER A 50 1.52 8.12 1.06
CA SER A 50 1.47 9.50 1.56
C SER A 50 1.62 9.56 3.08
N ILE A 51 1.97 10.72 3.61
CA ILE A 51 1.94 10.96 5.07
C ILE A 51 0.53 10.77 5.63
N SER A 52 -0.50 11.21 4.90
CA SER A 52 -1.92 11.03 5.25
C SER A 52 -2.28 9.55 5.43
N ALA A 53 -1.90 8.73 4.45
CA ALA A 53 -2.07 7.27 4.52
C ALA A 53 -1.35 6.66 5.73
N HIS A 54 -0.08 7.03 5.94
CA HIS A 54 0.71 6.52 7.06
C HIS A 54 0.06 6.86 8.41
N GLN A 55 -0.39 8.10 8.60
CA GLN A 55 -0.99 8.56 9.86
C GLN A 55 -2.38 7.96 10.13
N ALA A 56 -3.10 7.55 9.09
CA ALA A 56 -4.40 6.90 9.24
C ALA A 56 -4.29 5.43 9.68
N LEU A 57 -3.17 4.77 9.40
CA LEU A 57 -2.92 3.39 9.79
C LEU A 57 -2.67 3.27 11.30
N ASN A 58 -3.12 2.15 11.86
CA ASN A 58 -2.81 1.81 13.25
C ASN A 58 -1.49 1.02 13.36
N ASP A 59 -0.94 0.95 14.57
CA ASP A 59 0.35 0.32 14.83
C ASP A 59 0.42 -1.14 14.35
N SER A 60 -0.66 -1.90 14.50
CA SER A 60 -0.68 -3.31 14.06
C SER A 60 -0.61 -3.45 12.53
N GLN A 61 -1.25 -2.52 11.79
CA GLN A 61 -1.17 -2.49 10.33
C GLN A 61 0.23 -2.07 9.88
N ILE A 62 0.83 -1.08 10.56
CA ILE A 62 2.19 -0.61 10.29
C ILE A 62 3.21 -1.72 10.56
N GLU A 63 3.05 -2.46 11.66
CA GLU A 63 3.89 -3.60 11.99
C GLU A 63 3.77 -4.71 10.94
N SER A 64 2.56 -5.06 10.53
CA SER A 64 2.33 -6.04 9.46
C SER A 64 2.96 -5.62 8.14
N LEU A 65 2.77 -4.37 7.70
CA LEU A 65 3.38 -3.84 6.48
C LEU A 65 4.91 -3.86 6.55
N SER A 66 5.48 -3.54 7.72
CA SER A 66 6.93 -3.49 7.92
C SER A 66 7.63 -4.85 7.76
N LYS A 67 6.89 -5.96 7.81
CA LYS A 67 7.42 -7.31 7.50
C LYS A 67 7.79 -7.47 6.04
N TYR A 68 7.14 -6.72 5.14
CA TYR A 68 7.30 -6.83 3.69
C TYR A 68 8.30 -5.81 3.12
N GLY A 69 8.45 -4.65 3.78
CA GLY A 69 9.40 -3.64 3.35
C GLY A 69 9.50 -2.46 4.31
N LYS A 70 10.46 -1.56 4.04
CA LYS A 70 10.60 -0.31 4.80
C LYS A 70 9.56 0.69 4.31
N ILE A 71 8.75 1.21 5.22
CA ILE A 71 7.78 2.25 4.91
C ILE A 71 8.50 3.56 4.60
N ILE A 72 8.12 4.19 3.49
CA ILE A 72 8.51 5.56 3.14
C ILE A 72 7.24 6.37 2.92
N SER A 73 7.02 7.35 3.79
CA SER A 73 5.90 8.29 3.69
C SER A 73 6.36 9.65 3.15
N ILE A 74 5.67 10.16 2.14
CA ILE A 74 5.97 11.46 1.49
C ILE A 74 4.78 12.42 1.58
N PRO A 75 5.03 13.74 1.73
CA PRO A 75 3.94 14.73 1.71
C PRO A 75 3.36 14.83 0.29
N LEU A 76 2.05 14.57 0.15
CA LEU A 76 1.32 14.61 -1.13
C LEU A 76 0.06 15.46 -1.06
N ASP A 77 -0.06 16.34 -0.06
CA ASP A 77 -1.30 17.05 0.31
C ASP A 77 -1.94 17.78 -0.89
N VAL A 78 -1.13 18.41 -1.74
CA VAL A 78 -1.62 19.15 -2.91
C VAL A 78 -2.19 18.22 -3.97
N ILE A 79 -1.55 17.07 -4.21
CA ILE A 79 -2.02 16.10 -5.21
C ILE A 79 -3.30 15.41 -4.73
N GLU A 80 -3.38 15.07 -3.45
CA GLU A 80 -4.55 14.45 -2.84
C GLU A 80 -5.74 15.42 -2.84
N ALA A 81 -5.53 16.68 -2.44
CA ALA A 81 -6.59 17.68 -2.35
C ALA A 81 -7.08 18.19 -3.72
N CYS A 82 -6.19 18.36 -4.70
CA CYS A 82 -6.54 18.95 -5.99
C CYS A 82 -6.68 17.93 -7.14
N GLY A 83 -5.93 16.83 -7.09
CA GLY A 83 -5.86 15.83 -8.15
C GLY A 83 -6.60 14.52 -7.86
N GLY A 84 -6.98 14.26 -6.60
CA GLY A 84 -7.73 13.05 -6.21
C GLY A 84 -6.94 11.74 -6.32
N GLY A 85 -5.60 11.82 -6.42
CA GLY A 85 -4.70 10.68 -6.46
C GLY A 85 -3.68 10.71 -5.32
N SER A 86 -3.00 9.59 -5.09
CA SER A 86 -1.93 9.49 -4.08
C SER A 86 -0.73 8.72 -4.65
N ALA A 87 0.15 8.21 -3.78
CA ALA A 87 1.46 7.68 -4.14
C ALA A 87 1.44 6.70 -5.33
N ARG A 88 0.61 5.65 -5.28
CA ARG A 88 0.53 4.66 -6.37
C ARG A 88 0.04 5.27 -7.68
N CYS A 89 -0.91 6.21 -7.64
CA CYS A 89 -1.44 6.85 -8.85
C CYS A 89 -0.40 7.74 -9.58
N MET A 90 0.67 8.14 -8.90
CA MET A 90 1.74 8.98 -9.47
C MET A 90 2.89 8.18 -10.09
N MET A 91 2.86 6.86 -9.98
CA MET A 91 3.94 5.97 -10.41
C MET A 91 3.48 5.06 -11.55
N ALA A 92 4.43 4.73 -12.42
CA ALA A 92 4.24 3.74 -13.47
C ALA A 92 5.36 2.70 -13.38
N GLU A 93 4.99 1.42 -13.38
CA GLU A 93 5.94 0.32 -13.35
C GLU A 93 6.68 0.21 -14.70
N ILE A 94 7.99 0.01 -14.64
CA ILE A 94 8.79 -0.30 -15.82
C ILE A 94 8.84 -1.83 -15.93
N HIS A 95 8.10 -2.39 -16.89
CA HIS A 95 8.01 -3.85 -17.08
C HIS A 95 9.14 -4.45 -17.93
N LEU A 96 9.98 -3.61 -18.55
CA LEU A 96 11.08 -4.10 -19.40
C LEU A 96 12.24 -4.60 -18.52
N PRO A 97 12.82 -5.78 -18.85
CA PRO A 97 13.95 -6.30 -18.10
C PRO A 97 15.16 -5.37 -18.22
N ASP A 98 15.91 -5.23 -17.12
CA ASP A 98 17.17 -4.50 -17.12
C ASP A 98 18.11 -5.11 -18.18
N THR A 99 18.39 -4.33 -19.22
CA THR A 99 19.41 -4.66 -20.21
C THR A 99 20.76 -4.30 -19.59
N LYS A 100 21.33 -5.22 -18.82
CA LYS A 100 22.75 -5.21 -18.44
C LYS A 100 23.46 -6.43 -19.00
#